data_AF-A0A8B5XBZ5-F1
#
_entry.id   AF-A0A8B5XBZ5-F1
#
_cell.length_a   1.000
_cell.length_b   1.000
_cell.length_c   1.000
_cell.angle_alpha   90.00
_cell.angle_beta   90.00
_cell.angle_gamma   90.00
#
_symmetry.space_group_name_H-M   'P 1'
#
loop_
_entity.id
_entity.type
_entity.pdbx_description
1 polymer ?
#
loop_
_entity_poly.entity_id
_entity_poly.type
_entity_poly.pdbx_seq_one_letter_code
_entity_poly.pdbx_strand_id
1 'polypeptide(L)'
;MLGLTLREEFRGKRLKGTAIELANDSNTGATQIAAKEFLEITYPTHDLLKGIEAVGPNQGRPVVVIGERGLGKSHLMAALYHAVNDAASTSAWLNAWTTTLGDPRIGTIALRGGMRVIGESLHRQRYKFLWDLLFERHPHGGKWKSQGGYPTLTHGGLSLLEVLSPYLEVSRTGG
;
A
#
# COMPACT_ATOMS: atom_id res chain seq x y z
N MET A 1 -35.15 6.96 -5.21
CA MET A 1 -34.21 7.40 -4.16
C MET A 1 -33.20 6.28 -3.98
N LEU A 2 -31.89 6.52 -4.15
CA LEU A 2 -30.85 5.49 -4.38
C LEU A 2 -30.51 4.59 -3.16
N GLY A 3 -31.32 4.60 -2.08
CA GLY A 3 -31.08 3.76 -0.89
C GLY A 3 -29.74 4.00 -0.19
N LEU A 4 -29.12 5.18 -0.39
CA LEU A 4 -27.78 5.49 0.12
C LEU A 4 -27.82 5.72 1.64
N THR A 5 -27.03 4.95 2.37
CA THR A 5 -26.82 5.12 3.81
C THR A 5 -25.49 5.82 4.07
N LEU A 6 -25.50 6.86 4.91
CA LEU A 6 -24.27 7.52 5.35
C LEU A 6 -23.42 6.54 6.16
N ARG A 7 -22.10 6.49 5.93
CA ARG A 7 -21.19 5.62 6.70
C ARG A 7 -21.08 6.08 8.16
N GLU A 8 -20.82 5.14 9.06
CA GLU A 8 -20.83 5.37 10.51
C GLU A 8 -19.88 6.50 10.95
N GLU A 9 -18.71 6.64 10.32
CA GLU A 9 -17.76 7.71 10.68
C GLU A 9 -18.28 9.13 10.43
N PHE A 10 -19.27 9.29 9.55
CA PHE A 10 -19.89 10.57 9.23
C PHE A 10 -21.20 10.81 9.99
N ARG A 11 -21.66 9.85 10.78
CA ARG A 11 -22.87 9.99 11.62
C ARG A 11 -22.60 10.68 12.96
N GLY A 12 -21.34 10.83 13.35
CA GLY A 12 -20.93 11.48 14.60
C GLY A 12 -21.07 13.01 14.58
N LYS A 13 -21.20 13.62 15.78
CA LYS A 13 -21.27 15.10 15.94
C LYS A 13 -19.99 15.84 15.53
N ARG A 14 -18.86 15.14 15.44
CA ARG A 14 -17.57 15.68 14.99
C ARG A 14 -17.11 14.90 13.78
N LEU A 15 -16.85 15.60 12.68
CA LEU A 15 -16.25 15.01 11.50
C LEU A 15 -14.80 14.61 11.84
N LYS A 16 -14.45 13.35 11.59
CA LYS A 16 -13.05 12.93 11.56
C LYS A 16 -12.36 13.65 10.40
N GLY A 17 -11.11 14.06 10.59
CA GLY A 17 -10.32 14.71 9.53
C GLY A 17 -10.27 13.85 8.27
N THR A 18 -10.29 14.48 7.09
CA THR A 18 -10.26 13.80 5.79
C THR A 18 -8.85 13.41 5.34
N ALA A 19 -7.84 13.79 6.13
CA ALA A 19 -6.45 13.45 5.85
C ALA A 19 -6.22 11.95 6.08
N ILE A 20 -5.79 11.26 5.03
CA ILE A 20 -5.45 9.83 5.10
C ILE A 20 -4.03 9.71 5.65
N GLU A 21 -3.94 9.24 6.89
CA GLU A 21 -2.69 8.75 7.46
C GLU A 21 -2.53 7.27 7.14
N LEU A 22 -1.37 6.87 6.61
CA LEU A 22 -1.10 5.47 6.31
C LEU A 22 -1.06 4.63 7.60
N ALA A 23 -0.33 5.10 8.60
CA ALA A 23 -0.19 4.46 9.90
C ALA A 23 -0.04 5.50 11.00
N ASN A 24 -0.55 5.21 12.19
CA ASN A 24 -0.44 6.04 13.38
C ASN A 24 -0.35 5.21 14.67
N ASP A 25 -0.09 5.89 15.78
CA ASP A 25 0.13 5.27 17.10
C ASP A 25 -1.18 4.75 17.72
N SER A 26 -2.33 5.19 17.22
CA SER A 26 -3.65 4.69 17.61
C SER A 26 -4.10 3.45 16.83
N ASN A 27 -3.28 2.94 15.90
CA ASN A 27 -3.60 1.82 15.01
C ASN A 27 -4.89 2.02 14.18
N THR A 28 -5.19 3.25 13.81
CA THR A 28 -6.36 3.60 12.98
C THR A 28 -5.99 4.07 11.58
N GLY A 29 -4.72 3.97 11.20
CA GLY A 29 -4.24 4.36 9.88
C GLY A 29 -4.80 3.46 8.76
N ALA A 30 -4.75 3.97 7.53
CA ALA A 30 -5.30 3.31 6.35
C ALA A 30 -4.70 1.92 6.09
N THR A 31 -3.45 1.66 6.46
CA THR A 31 -2.81 0.33 6.34
C THR A 31 -2.98 -0.55 7.58
N GLN A 32 -3.58 -0.02 8.65
CA GLN A 32 -3.76 -0.69 9.94
C GLN A 32 -5.21 -1.18 10.16
N ILE A 33 -6.17 -0.71 9.38
CA ILE A 33 -7.53 -1.26 9.34
C ILE A 33 -7.63 -2.49 8.43
N ALA A 34 -8.76 -3.21 8.49
CA ALA A 34 -8.97 -4.39 7.65
C ALA A 34 -9.04 -4.03 6.16
N ALA A 35 -8.43 -4.86 5.30
CA ALA A 35 -8.41 -4.65 3.85
C ALA A 35 -9.82 -4.52 3.27
N LYS A 36 -10.75 -5.40 3.68
CA LYS A 36 -12.15 -5.34 3.28
C LYS A 36 -12.78 -3.98 3.58
N GLU A 37 -12.58 -3.46 4.78
CA GLU A 37 -13.14 -2.18 5.23
C GLU A 37 -12.58 -1.00 4.41
N PHE A 38 -11.27 -1.00 4.16
CA PHE A 38 -10.64 0.05 3.34
C PHE A 38 -11.05 -0.03 1.86
N LEU A 39 -11.11 -1.24 1.29
CA LEU A 39 -11.44 -1.45 -0.11
C LEU A 39 -12.91 -1.15 -0.42
N GLU A 40 -13.82 -1.31 0.55
CA GLU A 40 -15.24 -0.97 0.40
C GLU A 40 -15.47 0.50 0.01
N ILE A 41 -14.59 1.41 0.46
CA ILE A 41 -14.63 2.83 0.08
C ILE A 41 -13.72 3.20 -1.08
N THR A 42 -13.10 2.20 -1.71
CA THR A 42 -12.14 2.40 -2.78
C THR A 42 -12.76 2.06 -4.12
N TYR A 43 -12.74 3.02 -5.04
CA TYR A 43 -13.18 2.82 -6.42
C TYR A 43 -12.03 2.25 -7.27
N PRO A 44 -12.29 1.29 -8.19
CA PRO A 44 -11.27 0.68 -9.05
C PRO A 44 -10.90 1.62 -10.20
N THR A 45 -10.27 2.76 -9.88
CA THR A 45 -9.79 3.69 -10.89
C THR A 45 -8.74 3.02 -11.78
N HIS A 46 -8.59 3.52 -13.01
CA HIS A 46 -7.62 2.98 -13.96
C HIS A 46 -6.19 2.90 -13.37
N ASP A 47 -5.75 3.93 -12.67
CA ASP A 47 -4.41 3.97 -12.06
C ASP A 47 -4.26 2.95 -10.92
N LEU A 48 -5.32 2.71 -10.15
CA LEU A 48 -5.31 1.67 -9.12
C LEU A 48 -5.20 0.29 -9.75
N LEU A 49 -6.03 0.00 -10.76
CA LEU A 49 -6.00 -1.29 -11.46
C LEU A 49 -4.64 -1.54 -12.11
N LYS A 50 -4.06 -0.54 -12.78
CA LYS A 50 -2.71 -0.61 -13.35
C LYS A 50 -1.64 -0.79 -12.28
N GLY A 51 -1.80 -0.14 -11.13
CA GLY A 51 -0.91 -0.32 -9.99
C GLY A 51 -0.95 -1.76 -9.45
N ILE A 52 -2.15 -2.34 -9.31
CA ILE A 52 -2.33 -3.74 -8.87
C ILE A 52 -1.70 -4.69 -9.88
N GLU A 53 -1.93 -4.49 -11.18
CA GLU A 53 -1.29 -5.28 -12.25
C GLU A 53 0.25 -5.18 -12.19
N ALA A 54 0.79 -3.99 -11.97
CA ALA A 54 2.23 -3.77 -11.91
C ALA A 54 2.91 -4.50 -10.72
N VAL A 55 2.24 -4.55 -9.57
CA VAL A 55 2.72 -5.31 -8.39
C VAL A 55 2.27 -6.77 -8.40
N GLY A 56 1.56 -7.19 -9.45
CA GLY A 56 1.09 -8.56 -9.66
C GLY A 56 2.22 -9.59 -9.76
N PRO A 57 1.88 -10.89 -9.79
CA PRO A 57 2.86 -11.96 -9.89
C PRO A 57 3.69 -11.83 -11.17
N ASN A 58 4.99 -12.15 -11.09
CA ASN A 58 5.95 -12.17 -12.20
C ASN A 58 6.21 -10.82 -12.90
N GLN A 59 5.70 -9.70 -12.39
CA GLN A 59 5.98 -8.36 -12.95
C GLN A 59 7.15 -7.66 -12.24
N GLY A 60 7.16 -7.67 -10.90
CA GLY A 60 8.19 -7.05 -10.07
C GLY A 60 8.42 -5.57 -10.36
N ARG A 61 7.39 -4.86 -10.86
CA ARG A 61 7.54 -3.48 -11.35
C ARG A 61 7.45 -2.49 -10.19
N PRO A 62 8.44 -1.59 -10.04
CA PRO A 62 8.32 -0.50 -9.07
C PRO A 62 7.20 0.46 -9.49
N VAL A 63 6.37 0.86 -8.52
CA VAL A 63 5.28 1.83 -8.72
C VAL A 63 5.61 3.10 -7.96
N VAL A 64 5.61 4.23 -8.67
CA VAL A 64 5.84 5.56 -8.10
C VAL A 64 4.60 6.41 -8.33
N VAL A 65 4.07 7.01 -7.27
CA VAL A 65 2.86 7.82 -7.29
C VAL A 65 3.22 9.28 -7.08
N ILE A 66 3.02 10.11 -8.11
CA ILE A 66 3.37 11.54 -8.09
C ILE A 66 2.11 12.35 -8.42
N GLY A 67 1.98 13.52 -7.80
CA GLY A 67 0.88 14.44 -8.04
C GLY A 67 0.76 15.50 -6.96
N GLU A 68 -0.10 16.48 -7.19
CA GLU A 68 -0.36 17.58 -6.25
C GLU A 68 -1.02 17.11 -4.94
N ARG A 69 -1.02 17.99 -3.94
CA ARG A 69 -1.66 17.74 -2.64
C ARG A 69 -3.16 17.54 -2.84
N GLY A 70 -3.73 16.53 -2.19
CA GLY A 70 -5.18 16.26 -2.22
C GLY A 70 -5.67 15.35 -3.34
N LEU A 71 -4.82 14.94 -4.30
CA LEU A 71 -5.20 14.04 -5.40
C LEU A 71 -5.32 12.55 -5.02
N GLY A 72 -5.44 12.22 -3.73
CA GLY A 72 -5.66 10.83 -3.29
C GLY A 72 -4.45 9.89 -3.35
N LYS A 73 -3.21 10.42 -3.47
CA LYS A 73 -1.98 9.60 -3.50
C LYS A 73 -1.90 8.60 -2.33
N SER A 74 -2.11 9.07 -1.10
CA SER A 74 -2.11 8.22 0.10
C SER A 74 -3.20 7.15 0.06
N HIS A 75 -4.34 7.44 -0.56
CA HIS A 75 -5.44 6.47 -0.74
C HIS A 75 -5.03 5.36 -1.71
N LEU A 76 -4.49 5.74 -2.87
CA LEU A 76 -3.98 4.82 -3.87
C LEU A 76 -2.91 3.90 -3.27
N MET A 77 -2.00 4.48 -2.48
CA MET A 77 -0.94 3.78 -1.78
C MET A 77 -1.46 2.77 -0.76
N ALA A 78 -2.43 3.16 0.06
CA ALA A 78 -3.06 2.25 1.01
C ALA A 78 -3.86 1.13 0.31
N ALA A 79 -4.51 1.43 -0.82
CA ALA A 79 -5.19 0.42 -1.63
C ALA A 79 -4.20 -0.62 -2.20
N LEU A 80 -3.05 -0.17 -2.72
CA LEU A 80 -1.99 -1.06 -3.18
C LEU A 80 -1.37 -1.89 -2.05
N TYR A 81 -1.20 -1.30 -0.87
CA TYR A 81 -0.78 -2.03 0.33
C TYR A 81 -1.73 -3.20 0.63
N HIS A 82 -3.05 -2.94 0.67
CA HIS A 82 -4.06 -3.97 0.91
C HIS A 82 -4.11 -5.01 -0.21
N ALA A 83 -3.93 -4.59 -1.46
CA ALA A 83 -3.90 -5.48 -2.62
C ALA A 83 -2.83 -6.57 -2.52
N VAL A 84 -1.66 -6.22 -1.97
CA VAL A 84 -0.53 -7.16 -1.79
C VAL A 84 -0.60 -7.89 -0.46
N ASN A 85 -1.13 -7.26 0.59
CA ASN A 85 -1.17 -7.82 1.94
C ASN A 85 -2.35 -8.78 2.17
N ASP A 86 -3.47 -8.59 1.49
CA ASP A 86 -4.67 -9.43 1.59
C ASP A 86 -5.28 -9.68 0.20
N ALA A 87 -4.72 -10.67 -0.49
CA ALA A 87 -5.20 -11.09 -1.81
C ALA A 87 -6.64 -11.63 -1.78
N ALA A 88 -7.10 -12.19 -0.66
CA ALA A 88 -8.45 -12.75 -0.56
C ALA A 88 -9.50 -11.63 -0.56
N SER A 89 -9.35 -10.63 0.31
CA SER A 89 -10.23 -9.46 0.34
C SER A 89 -10.18 -8.68 -0.97
N THR A 90 -8.99 -8.56 -1.56
CA THR A 90 -8.80 -7.83 -2.82
C THR A 90 -9.44 -8.55 -4.01
N SER A 91 -9.35 -9.89 -4.07
CA SER A 91 -10.03 -10.68 -5.10
C SER A 91 -11.54 -10.54 -4.99
N ALA A 92 -12.09 -10.60 -3.77
CA ALA A 92 -13.52 -10.38 -3.54
C ALA A 92 -13.96 -8.97 -4.01
N TRP A 93 -13.16 -7.95 -3.72
CA TRP A 93 -13.40 -6.57 -4.17
C TRP A 93 -13.37 -6.43 -5.71
N LEU A 94 -12.37 -7.00 -6.40
CA LEU A 94 -12.30 -6.99 -7.87
C LEU A 94 -13.49 -7.70 -8.51
N ASN A 95 -13.92 -8.84 -7.95
CA ASN A 95 -15.08 -9.59 -8.44
C ASN A 95 -16.39 -8.85 -8.24
N ALA A 96 -16.55 -8.13 -7.12
CA ALA A 96 -17.71 -7.26 -6.91
C ALA A 96 -17.78 -6.17 -8.00
N TRP A 97 -16.65 -5.48 -8.24
CA TRP A 97 -16.57 -4.42 -9.25
C TRP A 97 -16.69 -4.90 -10.69
N THR A 98 -16.32 -6.15 -10.97
CA THR A 98 -16.59 -6.79 -12.27
C THR A 98 -18.07 -6.76 -12.60
N THR A 99 -18.92 -7.14 -11.63
CA THR A 99 -20.37 -7.11 -11.79
C THR A 99 -20.90 -5.69 -11.86
N THR A 100 -20.42 -4.80 -10.96
CA THR A 100 -20.89 -3.41 -10.89
C THR A 100 -20.58 -2.60 -12.14
N LEU A 101 -19.43 -2.81 -12.79
CA LEU A 101 -19.00 -2.08 -13.98
C LEU A 101 -19.30 -2.81 -15.28
N GLY A 102 -19.71 -4.09 -15.22
CA GLY A 102 -19.90 -4.92 -16.40
C GLY A 102 -18.59 -5.19 -17.17
N ASP A 103 -17.44 -5.17 -16.50
CA ASP A 103 -16.13 -5.40 -17.11
C ASP A 103 -15.47 -6.66 -16.52
N PRO A 104 -15.57 -7.82 -17.21
CA PRO A 104 -14.98 -9.09 -16.77
C PRO A 104 -13.48 -9.03 -16.54
N ARG A 105 -12.75 -8.11 -17.18
CA ARG A 105 -11.29 -8.04 -17.10
C ARG A 105 -10.81 -7.70 -15.70
N ILE A 106 -11.59 -6.95 -14.93
CA ILE A 106 -11.24 -6.53 -13.56
C ILE A 106 -11.06 -7.75 -12.64
N GLY A 107 -11.97 -8.71 -12.70
CA GLY A 107 -11.93 -9.94 -11.89
C GLY A 107 -10.84 -10.92 -12.30
N THR A 108 -10.22 -10.72 -13.47
CA THR A 108 -9.12 -11.57 -13.97
C THR A 108 -7.73 -11.08 -13.57
N ILE A 109 -7.63 -9.92 -12.90
CA ILE A 109 -6.35 -9.36 -12.47
C ILE A 109 -5.70 -10.32 -11.46
N ALA A 110 -4.53 -10.85 -11.83
CA ALA A 110 -3.78 -11.76 -10.98
C ALA A 110 -3.20 -11.04 -9.78
N LEU A 111 -3.50 -11.55 -8.59
CA LEU A 111 -3.01 -11.00 -7.33
C LEU A 111 -1.79 -11.76 -6.84
N ARG A 112 -0.87 -11.02 -6.23
CA ARG A 112 0.32 -11.59 -5.61
C ARG A 112 0.01 -11.97 -4.16
N GLY A 113 0.58 -13.07 -3.69
CA GLY A 113 0.51 -13.51 -2.30
C GLY A 113 1.89 -13.83 -1.71
N GLY A 114 1.94 -14.04 -0.40
CA GLY A 114 3.15 -14.52 0.29
C GLY A 114 4.26 -13.49 0.49
N MET A 115 4.03 -12.20 0.20
CA MET A 115 4.99 -11.14 0.48
C MET A 115 4.81 -10.55 1.88
N ARG A 116 5.93 -10.20 2.52
CA ARG A 116 5.92 -9.32 3.68
C ARG A 116 5.92 -7.87 3.21
N VAL A 117 4.77 -7.21 3.33
CA VAL A 117 4.65 -5.78 3.01
C VAL A 117 5.15 -4.92 4.17
N ILE A 118 5.96 -3.90 3.88
CA ILE A 118 6.41 -2.89 4.84
C ILE A 118 5.76 -1.57 4.44
N GLY A 119 4.72 -1.16 5.17
CA GLY A 119 4.03 0.12 4.97
C GLY A 119 4.46 1.12 6.03
N GLU A 120 5.44 1.96 5.73
CA GLU A 120 6.05 2.86 6.72
C GLU A 120 6.13 4.30 6.22
N SER A 121 5.95 5.24 7.14
CA SER A 121 5.96 6.65 6.82
C SER A 121 7.31 7.29 7.15
N LEU A 122 8.02 7.73 6.11
CA LEU A 122 9.39 8.26 6.25
C LEU A 122 9.44 9.75 6.63
N HIS A 123 8.33 10.48 6.55
CA HIS A 123 8.29 11.93 6.83
C HIS A 123 8.69 12.30 8.28
N ARG A 124 8.58 11.36 9.22
CA ARG A 124 8.97 11.56 10.63
C ARG A 124 10.48 11.39 10.88
N GLN A 125 11.27 11.09 9.84
CA GLN A 125 12.73 10.89 9.93
C GLN A 125 13.15 9.90 11.05
N ARG A 126 12.32 8.89 11.31
CA ARG A 126 12.56 7.90 12.38
C ARG A 126 13.77 7.00 12.13
N TYR A 127 14.19 6.89 10.87
CA TYR A 127 15.29 6.05 10.45
C TYR A 127 16.35 6.91 9.77
N LYS A 128 17.61 6.70 10.16
CA LYS A 128 18.75 7.34 9.50
C LYS A 128 19.00 6.72 8.13
N PHE A 129 18.72 5.43 7.98
CA PHE A 129 18.89 4.70 6.72
C PHE A 129 17.69 3.78 6.44
N LEU A 130 17.33 3.58 5.15
CA LEU A 130 16.25 2.67 4.74
C LEU A 130 16.48 1.22 5.17
N TRP A 131 17.75 0.84 5.34
CA TRP A 131 18.11 -0.47 5.86
C TRP A 131 17.66 -0.70 7.30
N ASP A 132 17.69 0.35 8.13
CA ASP A 132 17.25 0.25 9.53
C ASP A 132 15.76 -0.13 9.60
N LEU A 133 14.96 0.47 8.71
CA LEU A 133 13.54 0.15 8.54
C LEU A 133 13.34 -1.33 8.20
N LEU A 134 14.10 -1.82 7.21
CA LEU A 134 14.02 -3.21 6.77
C LEU A 134 14.35 -4.16 7.91
N PHE A 135 15.45 -3.90 8.62
CA PHE A 135 15.92 -4.78 9.69
C PHE A 135 14.96 -4.82 10.87
N GLU A 136 14.31 -3.71 11.18
CA GLU A 136 13.34 -3.63 12.26
C GLU A 136 12.01 -4.30 11.90
N ARG A 137 11.51 -4.13 10.67
CA ARG A 137 10.16 -4.57 10.29
C ARG A 137 10.08 -5.96 9.66
N HIS A 138 11.20 -6.50 9.19
CA HIS A 138 11.25 -7.84 8.61
C HIS A 138 11.53 -8.90 9.68
N PRO A 139 10.79 -10.03 9.74
CA PRO A 139 10.98 -11.09 10.75
C PRO A 139 12.40 -11.69 10.81
N HIS A 140 13.15 -11.58 9.71
CA HIS A 140 14.54 -12.05 9.60
C HIS A 140 15.56 -10.92 9.52
N GLY A 141 15.16 -9.67 9.74
CA GLY A 141 16.01 -8.50 9.58
C GLY A 141 17.31 -8.53 10.40
N GLY A 142 17.25 -9.05 11.63
CA GLY A 142 18.43 -9.23 12.48
C GLY A 142 19.50 -10.18 11.91
N LYS A 143 19.10 -11.16 11.08
CA LYS A 143 20.05 -12.08 10.42
C LYS A 143 20.80 -11.43 9.26
N TRP A 144 20.25 -10.35 8.71
CA TRP A 144 20.81 -9.63 7.55
C TRP A 144 21.74 -8.50 7.95
N LYS A 145 21.76 -8.14 9.24
CA LYS A 145 22.70 -7.16 9.78
C LYS A 145 24.07 -7.82 9.91
N SER A 146 25.00 -7.48 9.02
CA SER A 146 26.37 -8.01 9.08
C SER A 146 27.15 -7.36 10.24
N GLN A 147 28.15 -8.08 10.78
CA GLN A 147 29.03 -7.55 11.85
C GLN A 147 29.82 -6.29 11.43
N GLY A 148 29.94 -6.00 10.13
CA GLY A 148 30.64 -4.83 9.59
C GLY A 148 29.76 -3.65 9.15
N GLY A 149 28.44 -3.70 9.40
CA GLY A 149 27.49 -2.67 8.96
C GLY A 149 26.45 -3.18 7.96
N TYR A 150 26.05 -2.34 7.00
CA TYR A 150 25.06 -2.70 5.98
C TYR A 150 25.56 -3.87 5.13
N PRO A 151 24.72 -4.89 4.88
CA PRO A 151 25.12 -6.08 4.14
C PRO A 151 25.63 -5.69 2.75
N THR A 152 26.83 -6.14 2.42
CA THR A 152 27.31 -6.15 1.03
C THR A 152 26.52 -7.24 0.31
N LEU A 153 25.75 -6.87 -0.72
CA LEU A 153 24.92 -7.80 -1.51
C LEU A 153 25.84 -8.80 -2.25
N THR A 154 26.24 -9.87 -1.56
CA THR A 154 27.00 -10.98 -2.12
C THR A 154 26.05 -12.16 -2.33
N HIS A 155 25.96 -12.60 -3.58
CA HIS A 155 25.01 -13.57 -4.08
C HIS A 155 25.08 -14.93 -3.35
N GLY A 156 23.91 -15.48 -3.04
CA GLY A 156 23.74 -16.82 -2.48
C GLY A 156 22.38 -17.05 -1.84
N GLY A 157 21.29 -16.70 -2.53
CA GLY A 157 19.91 -17.03 -2.10
C GLY A 157 18.98 -15.85 -1.78
N LEU A 158 19.51 -14.62 -1.66
CA LEU A 158 18.72 -13.37 -1.64
C LEU A 158 18.63 -12.79 -3.06
N SER A 159 18.09 -13.58 -3.98
CA SER A 159 17.68 -13.07 -5.29
C SER A 159 16.45 -12.18 -5.07
N LEU A 160 16.64 -10.88 -5.24
CA LEU A 160 15.60 -9.85 -5.12
C LEU A 160 15.16 -9.60 -3.67
N LEU A 161 15.84 -8.65 -3.04
CA LEU A 161 15.17 -7.77 -2.09
C LEU A 161 14.07 -7.04 -2.88
N GLU A 162 12.92 -7.70 -3.07
CA GLU A 162 11.68 -7.09 -3.54
C GLU A 162 11.09 -6.31 -2.37
N VAL A 163 11.92 -5.43 -1.82
CA VAL A 163 11.43 -4.26 -1.13
C VAL A 163 10.72 -3.50 -2.23
N LEU A 164 9.40 -3.62 -2.22
CA LEU A 164 8.57 -2.45 -2.44
C LEU A 164 9.19 -1.38 -1.54
N SER A 165 10.09 -0.57 -2.13
CA SER A 165 10.46 0.74 -1.65
C SER A 165 9.62 1.70 -2.45
N PRO A 166 8.29 1.76 -2.25
CA PRO A 166 7.59 2.94 -2.66
C PRO A 166 8.01 4.04 -1.67
N TYR A 167 8.05 5.28 -2.13
CA TYR A 167 8.25 6.50 -1.33
C TYR A 167 9.70 7.01 -1.23
N LEU A 168 10.22 7.40 -2.38
CA LEU A 168 10.93 8.68 -2.48
C LEU A 168 9.90 9.75 -2.87
N GLU A 169 9.42 10.53 -1.90
CA GLU A 169 8.72 11.78 -2.20
C GLU A 169 9.77 12.80 -2.63
N VAL A 170 10.00 12.91 -3.94
CA VAL A 170 10.80 14.00 -4.50
C VAL A 170 9.88 15.21 -4.65
N SER A 171 9.83 16.07 -3.63
CA SER A 171 9.26 17.40 -3.79
C SER A 171 10.30 18.30 -4.45
N ARG A 172 9.94 18.88 -5.58
CA ARG A 172 10.73 19.95 -6.20
C ARG A 172 10.49 21.21 -5.38
N THR A 173 11.44 21.60 -4.54
CA THR A 173 11.57 22.98 -4.09
C THR A 173 12.00 23.81 -5.30
N GLY A 174 11.04 24.51 -5.92
CA GLY A 174 11.33 25.52 -6.92
C GLY A 174 11.37 26.89 -6.26
N GLY A 175 12.42 27.66 -6.56
CA GLY A 175 12.48 29.13 -6.45
C GLY A 175 12.76 29.69 -5.08
#